data_AF-A0A327HJF1-F1
#
_entry.id   AF-A0A327HJF1-F1
#
_cell.length_a   1.000
_cell.length_b   1.000
_cell.length_c   1.000
_cell.angle_alpha   90.00
_cell.angle_beta   90.00
_cell.angle_gamma   90.00
#
_symmetry.space_group_name_H-M   'P 1'
#
loop_
_entity.id
_entity.type
_entity.pdbx_description
1 polymer ?
#
loop_
_entity_poly.entity_id
_entity_poly.type
_entity_poly.pdbx_seq_one_letter_code
_entity_poly.pdbx_strand_id
1 'polypeptide(L)'
;MLEENARWLIKMQRENLDLRKPKKFKKLMDEIKDKPGIFIRNDKGIIGHAKMQRIGTLIELHTVVVNTPFRGKGHSHKLIYTAWERWRQDPILHGKSLEEKINFSKNISEKMNLLPCQLIVFTRSASLASTLISAGFKLAIPKRKWWSLWLFKSQLAELKIHQIIHLLINRLKNFLNLLVGEEIPEKTTNTGFVKKFFQKRRRLMHQLSNLSEYKLFILQNEMQIKEWARKGGPSEEYYHPLTQIKIATFSKKNKNSQREINDWDSGEIEKIPFIDLTD
;
A
#
# COMPACT_ATOMS: atom_id res chain seq x y z
N MET A 1 -0.33 23.09 -9.83
CA MET A 1 -0.91 21.92 -9.12
C MET A 1 -0.25 20.59 -9.52
N LEU A 2 -0.21 20.23 -10.81
CA LEU A 2 0.34 18.93 -11.25
C LEU A 2 1.85 18.80 -11.02
N GLU A 3 2.60 19.86 -11.29
CA GLU A 3 4.04 19.92 -11.05
C GLU A 3 4.41 19.74 -9.57
N GLU A 4 3.67 20.42 -8.69
CA GLU A 4 3.78 20.31 -7.24
C GLU A 4 3.52 18.87 -6.76
N ASN A 5 2.46 18.22 -7.25
CA ASN A 5 2.17 16.82 -6.96
C ASN A 5 3.32 15.90 -7.36
N ALA A 6 3.88 16.10 -8.56
CA ALA A 6 4.99 15.29 -9.06
C ALA A 6 6.24 15.49 -8.21
N ARG A 7 6.61 16.74 -7.88
CA ARG A 7 7.77 17.05 -7.02
C ARG A 7 7.62 16.43 -5.64
N TRP A 8 6.46 16.59 -5.01
CA TRP A 8 6.18 16.03 -3.69
C TRP A 8 6.22 14.49 -3.72
N LEU A 9 5.65 13.85 -4.74
CA LEU A 9 5.63 12.39 -4.82
C LEU A 9 7.01 11.79 -5.09
N ILE A 10 7.85 12.47 -5.88
CA ILE A 10 9.27 12.09 -6.07
C ILE A 10 10.02 12.18 -4.75
N LYS A 11 9.82 13.27 -3.99
CA LYS A 11 10.39 13.44 -2.66
C LYS A 11 10.00 12.26 -1.76
N MET A 12 8.70 11.97 -1.64
CA MET A 12 8.20 10.84 -0.84
C MET A 12 8.79 9.50 -1.29
N GLN A 13 8.90 9.25 -2.60
CA GLN A 13 9.48 8.02 -3.15
C GLN A 13 10.98 7.90 -2.88
N ARG A 14 11.72 9.02 -2.89
CA ARG A 14 13.15 9.04 -2.55
C ARG A 14 13.39 8.78 -1.05
N GLU A 15 12.52 9.29 -0.19
CA GLU A 15 12.61 9.17 1.26
C GLU A 15 12.14 7.80 1.79
N ASN A 16 11.17 7.14 1.14
CA ASN A 16 10.60 5.88 1.63
C ASN A 16 10.98 4.73 0.70
N LEU A 17 11.80 3.77 1.16
CA LEU A 17 12.28 2.65 0.35
C LEU A 17 11.20 1.61 0.00
N ASP A 18 10.12 1.51 0.78
CA ASP A 18 8.99 0.64 0.44
C ASP A 18 8.19 1.10 -0.77
N LEU A 19 8.24 2.40 -1.06
CA LEU A 19 7.55 2.92 -2.23
C LEU A 19 8.23 2.45 -3.52
N ARG A 20 7.56 2.63 -4.65
CA ARG A 20 8.15 2.35 -5.96
C ARG A 20 9.36 3.23 -6.22
N LYS A 21 10.25 2.76 -7.10
CA LYS A 21 11.33 3.56 -7.67
C LYS A 21 10.81 4.90 -8.22
N PRO A 22 11.46 6.03 -7.88
CA PRO A 22 11.15 7.33 -8.45
C PRO A 22 11.21 7.28 -9.98
N LYS A 23 10.13 7.74 -10.64
CA LYS A 23 10.15 7.95 -12.09
C LYS A 23 10.81 9.28 -12.42
N LYS A 24 11.32 9.40 -13.65
CA LYS A 24 11.73 10.70 -14.22
C LYS A 24 10.57 11.68 -14.14
N PHE A 25 10.90 12.95 -13.86
CA PHE A 25 9.93 14.01 -13.61
C PHE A 25 8.83 14.10 -14.69
N LYS A 26 9.22 14.24 -15.97
CA LYS A 26 8.29 14.32 -17.11
C LYS A 26 7.35 13.12 -17.17
N LYS A 27 7.90 11.89 -17.11
CA LYS A 27 7.12 10.65 -17.14
C LYS A 27 6.15 10.52 -15.96
N LEU A 28 6.49 11.09 -14.80
CA LEU A 28 5.58 11.12 -13.66
C LEU A 28 4.45 12.14 -13.86
N MET A 29 4.74 13.30 -14.45
CA MET A 29 3.71 14.28 -14.77
C MET A 29 2.68 13.73 -15.75
N ASP A 30 3.14 13.08 -16.83
CA ASP A 30 2.25 12.44 -17.81
C ASP A 30 1.39 11.36 -17.12
N GLU A 31 1.99 10.54 -16.25
CA GLU A 31 1.27 9.52 -15.50
C GLU A 31 0.20 10.12 -14.55
N ILE A 32 0.49 11.24 -13.89
CA ILE A 32 -0.48 11.92 -13.01
C ILE A 32 -1.60 12.54 -13.83
N LYS A 33 -1.30 13.05 -15.03
CA LYS A 33 -2.29 13.61 -15.95
C LYS A 33 -3.25 12.54 -16.46
N ASP A 34 -2.72 11.41 -16.91
CA ASP A 34 -3.51 10.34 -17.53
C ASP A 34 -4.28 9.51 -16.50
N LYS A 35 -3.66 9.27 -15.34
CA LYS A 35 -4.21 8.41 -14.29
C LYS A 35 -4.05 9.10 -12.94
N PRO A 36 -4.93 10.08 -12.64
CA PRO A 36 -4.79 10.87 -11.42
C PRO A 36 -4.86 9.97 -10.20
N GLY A 37 -3.94 10.17 -9.26
CA GLY A 37 -4.02 9.61 -7.91
C GLY A 37 -4.98 10.41 -7.03
N ILE A 38 -5.25 9.90 -5.84
CA ILE A 38 -5.99 10.62 -4.79
C ILE A 38 -4.97 11.41 -3.99
N PHE A 39 -5.16 12.73 -3.87
CA PHE A 39 -4.33 13.60 -3.05
C PHE A 39 -5.20 14.27 -1.99
N ILE A 40 -4.72 14.29 -0.74
CA ILE A 40 -5.30 15.11 0.32
C ILE A 40 -4.38 16.30 0.58
N ARG A 41 -4.97 17.49 0.70
CA ARG A 41 -4.28 18.76 0.85
C ARG A 41 -4.89 19.56 2.00
N ASN A 42 -4.08 20.45 2.58
CA ASN A 42 -4.49 21.52 3.47
C ASN A 42 -3.77 22.82 3.06
N ASP A 43 -3.96 23.89 3.83
CA ASP A 43 -3.34 25.19 3.60
C ASP A 43 -1.80 25.14 3.65
N LYS A 44 -1.24 24.10 4.29
CA LYS A 44 0.21 23.86 4.42
C LYS A 44 0.77 22.94 3.32
N GLY A 45 -0.04 22.54 2.34
CA GLY A 45 0.36 21.73 1.19
C GLY A 45 -0.22 20.31 1.18
N ILE A 46 0.53 19.36 0.58
CA ILE A 46 0.08 17.97 0.39
C ILE A 46 0.28 17.16 1.68
N ILE A 47 -0.82 16.62 2.20
CA ILE A 47 -0.86 15.77 3.39
C ILE A 47 -0.54 14.32 3.03
N GLY A 48 -1.14 13.82 1.96
CA GLY A 48 -1.01 12.41 1.61
C GLY A 48 -1.51 12.08 0.21
N HIS A 49 -1.16 10.88 -0.23
CA HIS A 49 -1.46 10.39 -1.56
C HIS A 49 -1.79 8.90 -1.53
N ALA A 50 -2.83 8.53 -2.29
CA ALA A 50 -3.18 7.15 -2.56
C ALA A 50 -3.29 6.91 -4.06
N LYS A 51 -2.78 5.77 -4.54
CA LYS A 51 -2.89 5.35 -5.94
C LYS A 51 -3.35 3.92 -6.02
N MET A 52 -4.32 3.70 -6.90
CA MET A 52 -4.77 2.37 -7.29
C MET A 52 -4.19 1.98 -8.65
N GLN A 53 -3.96 0.68 -8.84
CA GLN A 53 -3.49 0.11 -10.08
C GLN A 53 -4.29 -1.16 -10.38
N ARG A 54 -4.83 -1.26 -11.60
CA ARG A 54 -5.45 -2.49 -12.08
C ARG A 54 -4.37 -3.52 -12.49
N ILE A 55 -4.55 -4.75 -12.05
CA ILE A 55 -3.70 -5.91 -12.35
C ILE A 55 -4.64 -7.05 -12.78
N GLY A 56 -4.90 -7.13 -14.09
CA GLY A 56 -5.89 -8.07 -14.62
C GLY A 56 -7.28 -7.80 -14.05
N THR A 57 -7.82 -8.77 -13.30
CA THR A 57 -9.12 -8.70 -12.61
C THR A 57 -9.00 -8.30 -11.13
N LEU A 58 -7.84 -7.80 -10.71
CA LEU A 58 -7.61 -7.23 -9.39
C LEU A 58 -7.36 -5.73 -9.49
N ILE A 59 -7.73 -5.01 -8.45
CA ILE A 59 -7.30 -3.63 -8.23
C ILE A 59 -6.42 -3.65 -6.98
N GLU A 60 -5.20 -3.18 -7.13
CA GLU A 60 -4.27 -3.03 -6.02
C GLU A 60 -4.27 -1.57 -5.56
N LEU A 61 -4.42 -1.33 -4.26
CA LEU A 61 -4.06 -0.06 -3.64
C LEU A 61 -2.53 0.03 -3.56
N HIS A 62 -1.93 0.34 -4.70
CA HIS A 62 -0.51 0.21 -4.97
C HIS A 62 0.35 1.18 -4.16
N THR A 63 -0.16 2.35 -3.79
CA THR A 63 0.61 3.32 -3.01
C THR A 63 -0.31 4.03 -2.06
N VAL A 64 0.06 4.07 -0.78
CA VAL A 64 -0.54 4.94 0.24
C VAL A 64 0.60 5.56 1.01
N VAL A 65 0.65 6.88 1.04
CA VAL A 65 1.69 7.60 1.78
C VAL A 65 1.10 8.85 2.42
N VAL A 66 1.42 9.03 3.69
CA VAL A 66 1.12 10.24 4.46
C VAL A 66 2.45 10.92 4.78
N ASN A 67 2.52 12.21 4.52
CA ASN A 67 3.68 13.04 4.83
C ASN A 67 3.95 13.02 6.34
N THR A 68 5.21 12.87 6.73
CA THR A 68 5.64 12.61 8.12
C THR A 68 5.03 13.55 9.16
N PRO A 69 4.97 14.89 8.96
CA PRO A 69 4.40 15.83 9.93
C PRO A 69 2.90 15.66 10.19
N PHE A 70 2.22 14.86 9.36
CA PHE A 70 0.79 14.62 9.41
C PHE A 70 0.45 13.16 9.76
N ARG A 71 1.43 12.32 10.06
CA ARG A 71 1.19 10.96 10.57
C ARG A 71 0.59 11.02 11.98
N GLY A 72 -0.10 9.95 12.40
CA GLY A 72 -0.78 9.88 13.71
C GLY A 72 -2.11 10.66 13.81
N LYS A 73 -2.45 11.49 12.81
CA LYS A 73 -3.66 12.36 12.83
C LYS A 73 -4.89 11.77 12.11
N GLY A 74 -4.91 10.45 11.90
CA GLY A 74 -6.02 9.76 11.22
C GLY A 74 -6.13 9.99 9.70
N HIS A 75 -5.20 10.71 9.06
CA HIS A 75 -5.28 10.97 7.61
C HIS A 75 -5.15 9.72 6.73
N SER A 76 -4.57 8.63 7.25
CA SER A 76 -4.57 7.33 6.56
C SER A 76 -5.99 6.82 6.36
N HIS A 77 -6.87 6.92 7.37
CA HIS A 77 -8.26 6.49 7.27
C HIS A 77 -9.00 7.28 6.19
N LYS A 78 -8.77 8.60 6.12
CA LYS A 78 -9.35 9.45 5.07
C LYS A 78 -8.88 9.03 3.68
N LEU A 79 -7.58 8.75 3.49
CA LEU A 79 -7.06 8.25 2.21
C LEU A 79 -7.67 6.90 1.81
N ILE A 80 -7.75 5.96 2.75
CA ILE A 80 -8.30 4.63 2.48
C ILE A 80 -9.79 4.72 2.14
N TYR A 81 -10.55 5.54 2.86
CA TYR A 81 -11.96 5.77 2.56
C TYR A 81 -12.16 6.36 1.16
N THR A 82 -11.44 7.44 0.80
CA THR A 82 -11.53 8.02 -0.54
C THR A 82 -11.08 7.04 -1.63
N ALA A 83 -10.10 6.17 -1.33
CA ALA A 83 -9.69 5.11 -2.25
C ALA A 83 -10.78 4.06 -2.44
N TRP A 84 -11.46 3.66 -1.36
CA TRP A 84 -12.61 2.76 -1.42
C TRP A 84 -13.79 3.35 -2.20
N GLU A 85 -14.14 4.61 -1.95
CA GLU A 85 -15.21 5.30 -2.68
C GLU A 85 -14.92 5.33 -4.18
N ARG A 86 -13.70 5.72 -4.55
CA ARG A 86 -13.28 5.73 -5.95
C ARG A 86 -13.28 4.31 -6.54
N TRP A 87 -12.77 3.32 -5.82
CA TRP A 87 -12.82 1.93 -6.28
C TRP A 87 -14.26 1.48 -6.55
N ARG A 88 -15.22 1.87 -5.71
CA ARG A 88 -16.63 1.53 -5.89
C ARG A 88 -17.23 2.23 -7.11
N GLN A 89 -16.89 3.49 -7.35
CA GLN A 89 -17.59 4.34 -8.33
C GLN A 89 -16.92 4.42 -9.71
N ASP A 90 -15.62 4.17 -9.83
CA ASP A 90 -14.84 4.46 -11.04
C ASP A 90 -14.89 3.29 -12.05
N PRO A 91 -15.68 3.38 -13.14
CA PRO A 91 -15.81 2.29 -14.12
C PRO A 91 -14.50 2.02 -14.85
N ILE A 92 -13.62 3.03 -15.00
CA ILE A 92 -12.33 2.90 -15.67
C ILE A 92 -11.42 1.95 -14.88
N LEU A 93 -11.46 2.01 -13.54
CA LEU A 93 -10.73 1.07 -12.70
C LEU A 93 -11.18 -0.38 -12.91
N HIS A 94 -12.45 -0.60 -13.22
CA HIS A 94 -13.03 -1.90 -13.52
C HIS A 94 -12.89 -2.31 -14.98
N GLY A 95 -12.41 -1.43 -15.85
CA GLY A 95 -12.26 -1.69 -17.29
C GLY A 95 -13.53 -1.55 -18.11
N LYS A 96 -14.52 -0.82 -17.59
CA LYS A 96 -15.75 -0.49 -18.31
C LYS A 96 -15.64 0.87 -18.99
N SER A 97 -16.41 1.08 -20.05
CA SER A 97 -16.52 2.39 -20.71
C SER A 97 -17.23 3.41 -19.79
N LEU A 98 -16.99 4.70 -19.99
CA LEU A 98 -17.60 5.79 -19.19
C LEU A 98 -19.13 5.86 -19.33
N GLU A 99 -19.68 5.34 -20.42
CA GLU A 99 -21.11 5.34 -20.73
C GLU A 99 -21.89 4.33 -19.90
N GLU A 100 -21.23 3.24 -19.46
CA GLU A 100 -21.77 2.32 -18.48
C GLU A 100 -21.59 2.89 -17.06
N LYS A 101 -22.39 3.89 -16.68
CA LYS A 101 -22.56 4.23 -15.26
C LYS A 101 -23.00 2.94 -14.55
N ILE A 102 -22.16 2.44 -13.64
CA ILE A 102 -22.49 1.31 -12.79
C ILE A 102 -23.64 1.76 -11.89
N ASN A 103 -24.87 1.51 -12.32
CA ASN A 103 -26.08 1.89 -11.61
C ASN A 103 -26.25 0.97 -10.40
N PHE A 104 -25.66 1.35 -9.26
CA PHE A 104 -25.83 0.65 -7.99
C PHE A 104 -27.27 0.68 -7.46
N SER A 105 -28.13 1.58 -7.96
CA SER A 105 -29.47 1.82 -7.42
C SER A 105 -30.61 1.10 -8.14
N LYS A 106 -30.44 0.58 -9.36
CA LYS A 106 -31.57 0.07 -10.16
C LYS A 106 -31.80 -1.45 -10.14
N ASN A 107 -30.85 -2.25 -9.64
CA ASN A 107 -30.95 -3.72 -9.69
C ASN A 107 -30.81 -4.35 -8.29
N ILE A 108 -31.62 -3.91 -7.33
CA ILE A 108 -31.65 -4.51 -5.98
C ILE A 108 -32.36 -5.89 -5.99
N SER A 109 -33.07 -6.24 -7.09
CA SER A 109 -33.95 -7.41 -7.13
C SER A 109 -33.38 -8.69 -7.76
N GLU A 110 -32.27 -8.69 -8.52
CA GLU A 110 -31.81 -9.92 -9.19
C GLU A 110 -30.27 -10.01 -9.25
N LYS A 111 -29.73 -11.01 -8.54
CA LYS A 111 -28.29 -11.33 -8.35
C LYS A 111 -27.43 -10.15 -7.90
N MET A 112 -27.06 -10.12 -6.61
CA MET A 112 -26.04 -9.24 -6.02
C MET A 112 -24.86 -9.03 -6.99
N ASN A 113 -24.86 -7.91 -7.72
CA ASN A 113 -23.82 -7.56 -8.66
C ASN A 113 -22.59 -7.11 -7.88
N LEU A 114 -21.81 -8.09 -7.40
CA LEU A 114 -20.48 -7.87 -6.84
C LEU A 114 -19.63 -7.12 -7.88
N LEU A 115 -18.84 -6.16 -7.41
CA LEU A 115 -17.89 -5.44 -8.26
C LEU A 115 -16.96 -6.43 -8.96
N PRO A 116 -16.67 -6.22 -10.26
CA PRO A 116 -15.96 -7.22 -11.05
C PRO A 116 -14.50 -7.42 -10.60
N CYS A 117 -13.88 -6.37 -10.03
CA CYS A 117 -12.50 -6.43 -9.57
C CYS A 117 -12.40 -6.25 -8.05
N GLN A 118 -11.74 -7.22 -7.40
CA GLN A 118 -11.49 -7.20 -5.96
C GLN A 118 -10.36 -6.21 -5.61
N LEU A 119 -10.53 -5.46 -4.52
CA LEU A 119 -9.52 -4.54 -3.99
C LEU A 119 -8.58 -5.27 -3.03
N ILE A 120 -7.28 -5.18 -3.28
CA ILE A 120 -6.22 -5.76 -2.45
C ILE A 120 -5.15 -4.74 -2.10
N VAL A 121 -4.44 -4.98 -1.00
CA VAL A 121 -3.32 -4.13 -0.56
C VAL A 121 -2.20 -5.00 -0.02
N PHE A 122 -0.96 -4.66 -0.35
CA PHE A 122 0.23 -5.23 0.31
C PHE A 122 0.84 -4.17 1.20
N THR A 123 1.09 -4.50 2.47
CA THR A 123 1.77 -3.59 3.39
C THR A 123 2.60 -4.37 4.41
N ARG A 124 3.77 -3.82 4.76
CA ARG A 124 4.50 -4.18 5.99
C ARG A 124 4.24 -3.21 7.14
N SER A 125 3.81 -1.98 6.83
CA SER A 125 3.55 -0.95 7.84
C SER A 125 2.35 -1.34 8.70
N ALA A 126 2.58 -1.39 10.01
CA ALA A 126 1.54 -1.70 10.99
C ALA A 126 0.47 -0.61 11.07
N SER A 127 0.84 0.66 10.96
CA SER A 127 -0.11 1.79 10.98
C SER A 127 -1.06 1.74 9.77
N LEU A 128 -0.54 1.33 8.60
CA LEU A 128 -1.40 1.11 7.43
C LEU A 128 -2.25 -0.16 7.62
N ALA A 129 -1.69 -1.23 8.16
CA ALA A 129 -2.44 -2.46 8.44
C ALA A 129 -3.61 -2.23 9.40
N SER A 130 -3.42 -1.48 10.48
CA SER A 130 -4.51 -1.13 11.41
C SER A 130 -5.60 -0.30 10.72
N THR A 131 -5.19 0.67 9.90
CA THR A 131 -6.11 1.46 9.08
C THR A 131 -6.91 0.55 8.14
N LEU A 132 -6.27 -0.40 7.46
CA LEU A 132 -6.93 -1.35 6.55
C LEU A 132 -7.90 -2.28 7.30
N ILE A 133 -7.54 -2.79 8.47
CA ILE A 133 -8.44 -3.63 9.28
C ILE A 133 -9.67 -2.84 9.72
N SER A 134 -9.49 -1.59 10.18
CA SER A 134 -10.61 -0.70 10.52
C SER A 134 -11.52 -0.40 9.32
N ALA A 135 -10.92 -0.46 8.12
CA ALA A 135 -11.56 -0.28 6.84
C ALA A 135 -12.30 -1.52 6.31
N GLY A 136 -12.34 -2.62 7.08
CA GLY A 136 -12.98 -3.87 6.67
C GLY A 136 -12.14 -4.71 5.70
N PHE A 137 -10.84 -4.45 5.59
CA PHE A 137 -9.94 -5.40 4.94
C PHE A 137 -9.64 -6.57 5.88
N LYS A 138 -9.64 -7.78 5.33
CA LYS A 138 -9.22 -8.99 6.02
C LYS A 138 -7.77 -9.31 5.66
N LEU A 139 -6.98 -9.64 6.67
CA LEU A 139 -5.65 -10.23 6.47
C LEU A 139 -5.79 -11.60 5.80
N ALA A 140 -5.11 -11.79 4.67
CA ALA A 140 -5.14 -13.05 3.94
C ALA A 140 -4.48 -14.17 4.77
N ILE A 141 -5.18 -15.30 4.85
CA ILE A 141 -4.72 -16.44 5.66
C ILE A 141 -3.80 -17.30 4.79
N PRO A 142 -2.57 -17.62 5.25
CA PRO A 142 -1.66 -18.46 4.48
C PRO A 142 -2.25 -19.86 4.27
N LYS A 143 -2.51 -20.23 3.01
CA LYS A 143 -3.01 -21.56 2.64
C LYS A 143 -1.93 -22.35 1.90
N ARG A 144 -1.98 -23.68 2.03
CA ARG A 144 -1.20 -24.59 1.19
C ARG A 144 -1.98 -24.84 -0.09
N LYS A 145 -1.28 -24.95 -1.22
CA LYS A 145 -1.87 -25.43 -2.47
C LYS A 145 -1.11 -26.65 -2.97
N TRP A 146 -1.80 -27.50 -3.71
CA TRP A 146 -1.21 -28.72 -4.26
C TRP A 146 -0.01 -28.41 -5.16
N TRP A 147 -0.08 -27.37 -5.99
CA TRP A 147 0.98 -27.01 -6.93
C TRP A 147 2.26 -26.49 -6.27
N SER A 148 2.24 -26.13 -4.98
CA SER A 148 3.48 -25.85 -4.23
C SER A 148 4.03 -27.11 -3.54
N LEU A 149 3.59 -28.30 -3.98
CA LEU A 149 3.87 -29.61 -3.39
C LEU A 149 3.67 -29.64 -1.87
N TRP A 150 2.75 -28.82 -1.35
CA TRP A 150 2.52 -28.62 0.09
C TRP A 150 3.71 -28.09 0.92
N LEU A 151 4.83 -27.75 0.27
CA LEU A 151 6.08 -27.33 0.93
C LEU A 151 5.97 -25.96 1.60
N PHE A 152 5.22 -25.03 1.00
CA PHE A 152 5.16 -23.64 1.47
C PHE A 152 3.71 -23.17 1.66
N LYS A 153 3.45 -22.48 2.78
CA LYS A 153 2.20 -21.73 3.00
C LYS A 153 2.36 -20.34 2.38
N SER A 154 1.40 -19.89 1.60
CA SER A 154 1.42 -18.56 0.98
C SER A 154 0.09 -17.84 1.16
N GLN A 155 0.13 -16.53 1.40
CA GLN A 155 -1.07 -15.67 1.44
C GLN A 155 -1.68 -15.47 0.04
N LEU A 156 -0.86 -15.55 -1.01
CA LEU A 156 -1.33 -15.48 -2.40
C LEU A 156 -2.25 -16.66 -2.75
N ALA A 157 -2.21 -17.74 -1.98
CA ALA A 157 -3.09 -18.89 -2.16
C ALA A 157 -4.58 -18.53 -1.97
N GLU A 158 -4.91 -17.43 -1.29
CA GLU A 158 -6.30 -16.97 -1.18
C GLU A 158 -6.87 -16.44 -2.51
N LEU A 159 -5.99 -16.04 -3.44
CA LEU A 159 -6.36 -15.51 -4.75
C LEU A 159 -6.57 -16.62 -5.79
N LYS A 160 -7.32 -16.29 -6.86
CA LYS A 160 -7.52 -17.17 -8.03
C LYS A 160 -6.21 -17.32 -8.82
N ILE A 161 -6.01 -18.46 -9.50
CA ILE A 161 -4.76 -18.75 -10.22
C ILE A 161 -4.42 -17.67 -11.27
N HIS A 162 -5.38 -17.24 -12.08
CA HIS A 162 -5.12 -16.18 -13.07
C HIS A 162 -4.69 -14.86 -12.42
N GLN A 163 -5.22 -14.53 -11.23
CA GLN A 163 -4.85 -13.33 -10.48
C GLN A 163 -3.41 -13.42 -9.99
N ILE A 164 -3.01 -14.59 -9.49
CA ILE A 164 -1.64 -14.87 -9.06
C ILE A 164 -0.68 -14.69 -10.24
N ILE A 165 -1.00 -15.24 -11.41
CA ILE A 165 -0.16 -15.10 -12.62
C ILE A 165 0.01 -13.63 -13.01
N HIS A 166 -1.08 -12.86 -13.08
CA HIS A 166 -0.98 -11.42 -13.39
C HIS A 166 -0.17 -10.64 -12.35
N LEU A 167 -0.34 -10.95 -11.06
CA LEU A 167 0.47 -10.36 -9.99
C LEU A 167 1.94 -10.72 -10.15
N LEU A 168 2.28 -11.98 -10.38
CA LEU A 168 3.65 -12.44 -10.58
C LEU A 168 4.31 -11.74 -11.77
N ILE A 169 3.62 -11.64 -12.91
CA ILE A 169 4.13 -10.93 -14.09
C ILE A 169 4.35 -9.45 -13.77
N ASN A 170 3.41 -8.79 -13.09
CA ASN A 170 3.53 -7.38 -12.70
C ASN A 170 4.70 -7.16 -11.74
N ARG A 171 4.86 -8.02 -10.74
CA ARG A 171 5.98 -7.97 -9.77
C ARG A 171 7.31 -8.26 -10.46
N LEU A 172 7.39 -9.23 -11.36
CA LEU A 172 8.60 -9.54 -12.13
C LEU A 172 9.03 -8.35 -12.99
N LYS A 173 8.10 -7.69 -13.69
CA LYS A 173 8.38 -6.46 -14.44
C LYS A 173 8.93 -5.35 -13.53
N ASN A 174 8.34 -5.16 -12.34
CA ASN A 174 8.83 -4.17 -11.38
C ASN A 174 10.21 -4.53 -10.84
N PHE A 175 10.46 -5.80 -10.56
CA PHE A 175 11.76 -6.31 -10.13
C PHE A 175 12.86 -6.06 -11.18
N LEU A 176 12.59 -6.38 -12.45
CA LEU A 176 13.50 -6.09 -13.56
C LEU A 176 13.81 -4.59 -13.67
N ASN A 177 12.80 -3.73 -13.49
CA ASN A 177 12.99 -2.27 -13.49
C ASN A 177 13.86 -1.74 -12.34
N LEU A 178 13.89 -2.45 -11.21
CA LEU A 178 14.73 -2.13 -10.06
C LEU A 178 16.19 -2.58 -10.26
N LEU A 179 16.42 -3.65 -11.03
CA LEU A 179 17.78 -4.12 -11.36
C LEU A 179 18.61 -3.11 -12.16
N VAL A 180 17.96 -2.23 -12.93
CA VAL A 180 18.62 -1.12 -13.65
C VAL A 180 19.26 -0.11 -12.68
N GLY A 181 18.80 -0.07 -11.43
CA GLY A 181 19.33 0.80 -10.39
C GLY A 181 18.71 2.20 -10.38
N GLU A 182 18.83 2.90 -9.25
CA GLU A 182 18.32 4.26 -9.03
C GLU A 182 19.40 5.32 -9.21
N GLU A 183 18.98 6.57 -9.38
CA GLU A 183 19.87 7.72 -9.27
C GLU A 183 20.43 7.76 -7.84
N ILE A 184 21.76 7.83 -7.76
CA ILE A 184 22.47 7.89 -6.48
C ILE A 184 22.22 9.29 -5.89
N PRO A 185 21.92 9.41 -4.58
CA PRO A 185 21.82 10.72 -3.94
C PRO A 185 23.13 11.50 -4.09
N GLU A 186 23.03 12.80 -4.39
CA GLU A 186 24.16 13.68 -4.73
C GLU A 186 25.30 13.69 -3.70
N LYS A 187 25.04 13.27 -2.46
CA LYS A 187 26.00 13.26 -1.35
C LYS A 187 27.09 12.17 -1.44
N THR A 188 27.04 11.23 -2.38
CA THR A 188 28.02 10.13 -2.45
C THR A 188 28.84 10.18 -3.74
N THR A 189 29.83 11.07 -3.79
CA THR A 189 30.72 11.23 -4.96
C THR A 189 31.91 10.26 -4.94
N ASN A 190 32.40 9.89 -3.74
CA ASN A 190 33.65 9.12 -3.57
C ASN A 190 33.43 7.67 -3.11
N THR A 191 32.71 6.86 -3.90
CA THR A 191 32.57 5.41 -3.61
C THR A 191 33.04 4.54 -4.78
N GLY A 192 33.68 3.42 -4.46
CA GLY A 192 34.17 2.42 -5.43
C GLY A 192 33.04 1.75 -6.23
N PHE A 193 33.38 1.09 -7.35
CA PHE A 193 32.41 0.51 -8.30
C PHE A 193 31.39 -0.43 -7.64
N VAL A 194 31.85 -1.32 -6.76
CA VAL A 194 30.97 -2.26 -6.02
C VAL A 194 30.01 -1.52 -5.10
N LYS A 195 30.51 -0.52 -4.34
CA LYS A 195 29.68 0.30 -3.45
C LYS A 195 28.60 1.06 -4.24
N LYS A 196 28.96 1.66 -5.39
CA LYS A 196 27.99 2.29 -6.31
C LYS A 196 26.95 1.30 -6.84
N PHE A 197 27.34 0.07 -7.14
CA PHE A 197 26.43 -0.98 -7.61
C PHE A 197 25.33 -1.31 -6.58
N PHE A 198 25.70 -1.50 -5.31
CA PHE A 198 24.74 -1.77 -4.23
C PHE A 198 23.91 -0.54 -3.88
N GLN A 199 24.51 0.65 -3.86
CA GLN A 199 23.79 1.91 -3.60
C GLN A 199 22.68 2.15 -4.64
N LYS A 200 22.96 1.91 -5.92
CA LYS A 200 21.95 1.98 -6.98
C LYS A 200 20.80 0.97 -6.76
N ARG A 201 21.05 -0.14 -6.06
CA ARG A 201 20.07 -1.22 -5.83
C ARG A 201 19.55 -1.27 -4.39
N ARG A 202 19.82 -0.25 -3.57
CA ARG A 202 19.41 -0.20 -2.15
C ARG A 202 17.93 -0.54 -1.94
N ARG A 203 17.05 -0.02 -2.81
CA ARG A 203 15.60 -0.29 -2.75
C ARG A 203 15.28 -1.75 -3.00
N LEU A 204 15.91 -2.34 -4.02
CA LEU A 204 15.73 -3.74 -4.34
C LEU A 204 16.17 -4.61 -3.16
N MET A 205 17.34 -4.33 -2.58
CA MET A 205 17.84 -5.07 -1.42
C MET A 205 16.89 -4.92 -0.22
N HIS A 206 16.42 -3.71 0.06
CA HIS A 206 15.45 -3.43 1.13
C HIS A 206 14.11 -4.18 0.93
N GLN A 207 13.58 -4.19 -0.29
CA GLN A 207 12.32 -4.88 -0.57
C GLN A 207 12.48 -6.40 -0.52
N LEU A 208 13.64 -6.93 -0.90
CA LEU A 208 13.94 -8.37 -0.80
C LEU A 208 14.16 -8.81 0.64
N SER A 209 14.91 -8.04 1.44
CA SER A 209 15.16 -8.37 2.85
C SER A 209 13.86 -8.43 3.65
N ASN A 210 12.90 -7.57 3.32
CA ASN A 210 11.64 -7.44 4.06
C ASN A 210 10.48 -8.18 3.39
N LEU A 211 10.74 -9.02 2.37
CA LEU A 211 9.68 -9.66 1.57
C LEU A 211 8.72 -10.52 2.40
N SER A 212 9.22 -11.17 3.46
CA SER A 212 8.44 -12.00 4.38
C SER A 212 7.49 -11.21 5.28
N GLU A 213 7.77 -9.92 5.46
CA GLU A 213 7.00 -9.01 6.32
C GLU A 213 5.77 -8.44 5.60
N TYR A 214 5.84 -8.29 4.28
CA TYR A 214 4.71 -7.82 3.48
C TYR A 214 3.52 -8.76 3.61
N LYS A 215 2.42 -8.24 4.15
CA LYS A 215 1.16 -8.97 4.30
C LYS A 215 0.14 -8.53 3.26
N LEU A 216 -0.60 -9.50 2.75
CA LEU A 216 -1.72 -9.29 1.84
C LEU A 216 -3.00 -9.03 2.63
N PHE A 217 -3.67 -7.91 2.31
CA PHE A 217 -4.98 -7.54 2.80
C PHE A 217 -5.97 -7.56 1.63
N ILE A 218 -7.15 -8.13 1.87
CA ILE A 218 -8.18 -8.31 0.86
C ILE A 218 -9.46 -7.66 1.40
N LEU A 219 -10.08 -6.78 0.60
CA LEU A 219 -11.35 -6.18 0.98
C LEU A 219 -12.45 -7.24 0.92
N GLN A 220 -13.25 -7.34 1.98
CA GLN A 220 -14.36 -8.28 2.06
C GLN A 220 -15.50 -7.88 1.11
N ASN A 221 -16.23 -8.88 0.59
CA ASN A 221 -17.37 -8.65 -0.29
C ASN A 221 -18.50 -7.85 0.40
N GLU A 222 -18.66 -7.99 1.71
CA GLU A 222 -19.63 -7.24 2.50
C GLU A 222 -19.41 -5.72 2.40
N MET A 223 -18.14 -5.29 2.33
CA MET A 223 -17.77 -3.88 2.18
C MET A 223 -18.04 -3.33 0.78
N GLN A 224 -18.52 -4.14 -0.17
CA GLN A 224 -19.00 -3.65 -1.47
C GLN A 224 -20.38 -3.03 -1.38
N ILE A 225 -21.21 -3.55 -0.47
CA ILE A 225 -22.63 -3.22 -0.35
C ILE A 225 -22.84 -2.29 0.84
N LYS A 226 -22.07 -2.47 1.90
CA LYS A 226 -22.19 -1.69 3.13
C LYS A 226 -21.79 -0.24 2.91
N GLU A 227 -22.64 0.69 3.34
CA GLU A 227 -22.20 2.07 3.55
C GLU A 227 -21.17 2.10 4.66
N TRP A 228 -19.99 2.61 4.35
CA TRP A 228 -18.91 2.70 5.33
C TRP A 228 -19.37 3.62 6.47
N ALA A 229 -19.56 3.05 7.66
CA ALA A 229 -19.89 3.85 8.83
C ALA A 229 -18.78 4.90 9.01
N ARG A 230 -19.11 6.19 9.01
CA ARG A 230 -18.18 7.33 9.16
C ARG A 230 -17.44 7.37 10.53
N LYS A 231 -17.10 6.22 11.10
CA LYS A 231 -16.34 6.12 12.34
C LYS A 231 -14.92 6.64 12.08
N GLY A 232 -14.59 7.79 12.69
CA GLY A 232 -13.30 8.47 12.56
C GLY A 232 -13.34 9.86 11.94
N GLY A 233 -14.53 10.44 11.73
CA GLY A 233 -14.64 11.90 11.65
C GLY A 233 -14.19 12.53 12.99
N PRO A 234 -13.64 13.76 12.99
CA PRO A 234 -12.99 14.38 14.16
C PRO A 234 -13.87 14.59 15.41
N SER A 235 -15.14 14.17 15.40
CA SER A 235 -16.11 14.36 16.49
C SER A 235 -16.75 13.08 17.03
N GLU A 236 -16.41 11.89 16.53
CA GLU A 236 -17.02 10.64 17.00
C GLU A 236 -16.01 9.80 17.78
N GLU A 237 -16.37 9.47 19.03
CA GLU A 237 -15.57 8.68 19.96
C GLU A 237 -15.07 7.39 19.29
N TYR A 238 -13.75 7.20 19.36
CA TYR A 238 -13.01 6.15 18.69
C TYR A 238 -13.31 4.79 19.33
N TYR A 239 -14.22 4.02 18.73
CA TYR A 239 -14.47 2.64 19.14
C TYR A 239 -13.34 1.74 18.63
N HIS A 240 -12.38 1.40 19.49
CA HIS A 240 -11.24 0.53 19.14
C HIS A 240 -11.73 -0.91 18.86
N PRO A 241 -11.59 -1.46 17.63
CA PRO A 241 -11.98 -2.85 17.33
C PRO A 241 -11.13 -3.90 18.07
N LEU A 242 -10.01 -3.47 18.65
CA LEU A 242 -9.07 -4.30 19.40
C LEU A 242 -9.63 -4.73 20.77
N THR A 243 -10.65 -4.05 21.32
CA THR A 243 -11.25 -4.43 22.61
C THR A 243 -12.11 -5.69 22.52
N GLN A 244 -12.54 -6.09 21.32
CA GLN A 244 -13.32 -7.32 21.10
C GLN A 244 -12.45 -8.53 20.72
N ILE A 245 -11.18 -8.32 20.40
CA ILE A 245 -10.26 -9.43 20.17
C ILE A 245 -9.87 -9.97 21.54
N LYS A 246 -10.47 -11.09 21.96
CA LYS A 246 -9.89 -11.93 23.02
C LYS A 246 -8.55 -12.47 22.50
N ILE A 247 -7.49 -11.70 22.71
CA ILE A 247 -6.12 -12.12 22.46
C ILE A 247 -5.85 -13.23 23.48
N ALA A 248 -5.83 -14.49 23.02
CA ALA A 248 -5.22 -15.57 23.77
C ALA A 248 -3.71 -15.29 23.81
N THR A 249 -3.27 -14.54 24.82
CA THR A 249 -1.85 -14.29 25.07
C THR A 249 -1.20 -15.58 25.51
N PHE A 250 -0.64 -16.35 24.57
CA PHE A 250 0.42 -17.29 24.91
C PHE A 250 1.69 -16.47 25.19
N SER A 251 1.86 -16.07 26.44
CA SER A 251 3.07 -15.38 26.89
C SER A 251 4.24 -16.36 26.87
N LYS A 252 5.09 -16.30 25.84
CA LYS A 252 6.48 -16.73 25.97
C LYS A 252 7.27 -15.48 26.36
N LYS A 253 7.63 -15.37 27.65
CA LYS A 253 8.43 -14.28 28.21
C LYS A 253 9.73 -14.13 27.43
N ASN A 254 9.81 -13.13 26.55
CA ASN A 254 11.08 -12.54 26.11
C ASN A 254 11.06 -11.08 26.55
N LYS A 255 11.99 -10.70 27.44
CA LYS A 255 12.07 -9.40 28.13
C LYS A 255 12.43 -8.19 27.23
N ASN A 256 12.35 -8.32 25.90
CA ASN A 256 12.75 -7.25 24.97
C ASN A 256 11.60 -6.39 24.42
N SER A 257 10.33 -6.71 24.68
CA SER A 257 9.19 -6.08 23.99
C SER A 257 8.80 -4.68 24.49
N GLN A 258 9.30 -4.22 25.64
CA GLN A 258 8.85 -2.93 26.19
C GLN A 258 9.46 -1.72 25.47
N ARG A 259 10.65 -1.84 24.85
CA ARG A 259 11.26 -0.76 24.06
C ARG A 259 10.60 -0.60 22.68
N GLU A 260 10.27 -1.72 22.01
CA GLU A 260 9.65 -1.71 20.68
C GLU A 260 8.24 -1.09 20.64
N ILE A 261 7.51 -1.13 21.77
CA ILE A 261 6.14 -0.60 21.84
C ILE A 261 6.13 0.93 21.93
N ASN A 262 7.13 1.56 22.56
CA ASN A 262 7.20 3.02 22.66
C ASN A 262 7.70 3.69 21.37
N ASP A 263 8.47 2.97 20.54
CA ASP A 263 8.91 3.47 19.22
C ASP A 263 7.80 3.43 18.16
N TRP A 264 6.69 2.72 18.44
CA TRP A 264 5.57 2.53 17.52
C TRP A 264 4.64 3.75 17.39
N ASP A 265 4.51 4.57 18.44
CA ASP A 265 3.58 5.71 18.50
C ASP A 265 4.24 7.07 18.19
N SER A 266 5.57 7.15 18.23
CA SER A 266 6.32 8.40 18.08
C SER A 266 6.47 8.87 16.63
N GLY A 267 5.98 8.11 15.65
CA GLY A 267 6.11 8.45 14.24
C GLY A 267 7.57 8.57 13.81
N GLU A 268 8.45 7.74 14.39
CA GLU A 268 9.86 7.76 14.08
C GLU A 268 10.09 7.74 12.57
N ILE A 269 10.93 8.66 12.14
CA ILE A 269 11.52 8.65 10.81
C ILE A 269 12.27 7.33 10.76
N GLU A 270 11.77 6.35 9.98
CA GLU A 270 12.58 5.17 9.65
C GLU A 270 13.94 5.69 9.22
N LYS A 271 14.95 5.51 10.08
CA LYS A 271 16.33 5.74 9.69
C LYS A 271 16.55 4.73 8.58
N ILE A 272 16.43 5.20 7.32
CA ILE A 272 16.95 4.50 6.16
C ILE A 272 18.34 4.05 6.62
N PRO A 273 18.65 2.74 6.65
CA PRO A 273 19.97 2.32 7.09
C PRO A 273 20.97 2.97 6.16
N PHE A 274 21.53 4.09 6.62
CA PHE A 274 22.74 4.65 6.08
C PHE A 274 23.80 3.77 6.69
N ILE A 275 24.17 2.74 5.95
CA ILE A 275 25.35 1.96 6.27
C ILE A 275 26.50 2.89 5.91
N ASP A 276 26.96 3.66 6.89
CA ASP A 276 28.23 4.35 6.79
C ASP A 276 29.31 3.26 6.86
N LEU A 277 30.05 3.08 5.77
CA LEU A 277 31.11 2.08 5.63
C LEU A 277 32.44 2.79 5.39
N THR A 278 32.67 3.86 6.16
CA THR A 278 33.95 4.57 6.27
C THR A 278 34.90 3.91 7.27
N ASP A 279 34.42 2.92 8.03
CA ASP A 279 35.24 2.06 8.89
C ASP A 279 35.48 0.69 8.23
#